data_AF-A0AAW2T2H4-F1
#
_entry.id   AF-A0AAW2T2H4-F1
#
_cell.length_a   1.000
_cell.length_b   1.000
_cell.length_c   1.000
_cell.angle_alpha   90.00
_cell.angle_beta   90.00
_cell.angle_gamma   90.00
#
_symmetry.space_group_name_H-M   'P 1'
#
loop_
_entity.id
_entity.type
_entity.pdbx_description
1 polymer ?
#
loop_
_entity_poly.entity_id
_entity_poly.type
_entity_poly.pdbx_seq_one_letter_code
_entity_poly.pdbx_strand_id
1 'polypeptide(L)' 'MADRTVLFEAGQAGPPLLEKAGVSCEFKAYPGLGHSISNEELRNLEWIKSRLQSSS' A
#
# COMPACT_ATOMS: atom_id res chain seq x y z
N MET A 1 -4.12 16.26 -5.47
CA MET A 1 -2.84 16.90 -5.10
C MET A 1 -1.91 15.77 -4.68
N ALA A 2 -0.73 15.63 -5.28
CA ALA A 2 0.20 14.56 -4.91
C ALA A 2 0.75 14.72 -3.48
N ASP A 3 1.20 13.62 -2.86
CA ASP A 3 1.86 13.65 -1.55
C ASP A 3 3.16 14.49 -1.63
N ARG A 4 3.31 15.41 -0.68
CA ARG A 4 4.46 16.33 -0.57
C ARG A 4 5.33 16.04 0.65
N THR A 5 4.87 15.15 1.53
CA THR A 5 5.56 14.73 2.75
C THR A 5 6.35 13.46 2.46
N VAL A 6 5.72 12.48 1.81
CA VAL A 6 6.36 11.24 1.39
C VAL A 6 6.30 11.17 -0.13
N LEU A 7 7.47 11.15 -0.77
CA LEU A 7 7.55 11.07 -2.22
C LEU A 7 7.05 9.71 -2.72
N PHE A 8 6.38 9.72 -3.86
CA PHE A 8 5.84 8.50 -4.48
C PHE A 8 6.94 7.45 -4.74
N GLU A 9 8.11 7.91 -5.15
CA GLU A 9 9.29 7.09 -5.43
C GLU A 9 9.79 6.35 -4.18
N ALA A 10 9.61 6.94 -2.99
CA ALA A 10 9.96 6.26 -1.74
C ALA A 10 9.03 5.07 -1.47
N GLY A 11 7.73 5.20 -1.79
CA GLY A 11 6.79 4.09 -1.75
C GLY A 11 7.13 3.01 -2.81
N GLN A 12 7.47 3.43 -4.02
CA GLN A 12 7.81 2.53 -5.13
C GLN A 12 9.12 1.75 -4.90
N ALA A 13 10.04 2.28 -4.09
CA ALA A 13 11.26 1.57 -3.71
C ALA A 13 11.00 0.40 -2.75
N GLY A 14 9.86 0.36 -2.06
CA GLY A 14 9.51 -0.67 -1.08
C GLY A 14 9.39 -2.09 -1.65
N PRO A 15 8.53 -2.34 -2.66
CA PRO A 15 8.30 -3.70 -3.18
C PRO A 15 9.56 -4.42 -3.65
N PRO A 16 10.47 -3.81 -4.44
CA PRO A 16 11.71 -4.47 -4.83
C PRO A 16 12.63 -4.83 -3.65
N LEU A 17 12.56 -4.08 -2.54
CA LEU A 17 13.32 -4.38 -1.32
C LEU A 17 12.68 -5.52 -0.54
N LEU A 18 11.36 -5.56 -0.45
CA LEU A 18 10.61 -6.63 0.20
C LEU A 18 10.74 -7.95 -0.55
N GLU A 19 10.69 -7.92 -1.88
CA GLU A 19 10.89 -9.10 -2.73
C GLU A 19 12.27 -9.72 -2.52
N LYS A 20 13.33 -8.89 -2.42
CA LYS A 20 14.69 -9.36 -2.10
C LYS A 20 14.79 -10.01 -0.72
N ALA A 21 13.91 -9.63 0.21
CA ALA A 21 13.80 -10.24 1.54
C ALA A 21 12.86 -11.49 1.55
N GLY A 22 12.35 -11.93 0.40
CA GLY A 22 11.42 -13.06 0.29
C GLY A 22 9.99 -12.72 0.68
N VAL A 23 9.64 -11.43 0.77
CA VAL A 23 8.30 -10.96 1.11
C VAL A 23 7.58 -10.53 -0.17
N SER A 24 6.48 -11.21 -0.51
CA SER A 24 5.60 -10.79 -1.60
C SER A 24 4.84 -9.52 -1.22
N CYS A 25 4.89 -8.50 -2.07
CA CYS A 25 4.26 -7.21 -1.82
C CYS A 25 3.50 -6.73 -3.07
N GLU A 26 2.22 -6.37 -2.90
CA GLU A 26 1.44 -5.68 -3.92
C GLU A 26 1.48 -4.17 -3.65
N PHE A 27 1.96 -3.39 -4.61
CA PHE A 27 1.97 -1.92 -4.53
C PHE A 27 0.79 -1.32 -5.27
N LYS A 28 -0.03 -0.55 -4.57
CA LYS A 28 -1.18 0.16 -5.14
C LYS A 28 -0.92 1.66 -5.12
N ALA A 29 -1.00 2.28 -6.29
CA ALA A 29 -0.87 3.72 -6.46
C ALA A 29 -2.24 4.36 -6.68
N TYR A 30 -2.48 5.49 -6.01
CA TYR A 30 -3.73 6.25 -6.12
C TYR A 30 -3.43 7.64 -6.73
N PRO A 31 -3.63 7.83 -8.05
CA PRO A 31 -3.27 9.07 -8.73
C PRO A 31 -3.92 10.30 -8.08
N GLY A 32 -3.09 11.29 -7.76
CA GLY A 32 -3.56 12.55 -7.19
C GLY A 32 -3.91 12.48 -5.69
N LEU A 33 -3.64 11.37 -5.01
CA LEU A 33 -3.72 11.25 -3.55
C LEU A 33 -2.54 11.98 -2.90
N GLY A 34 -2.86 12.76 -1.86
CA GLY A 34 -1.90 13.51 -1.05
C GLY A 34 -1.44 12.73 0.17
N HIS A 35 -0.94 13.44 1.19
CA HIS A 35 -0.60 12.86 2.48
C HIS A 35 -1.86 12.59 3.33
N SER A 36 -2.68 11.67 2.86
CA SER A 36 -4.00 11.34 3.39
C SER A 36 -4.46 9.98 2.86
N ILE A 37 -5.54 9.44 3.42
CA ILE A 37 -6.16 8.21 2.93
C ILE A 37 -7.47 8.51 2.19
N SER A 38 -7.72 7.83 1.06
CA SER A 38 -8.96 7.96 0.29
C SER A 38 -9.97 6.83 0.59
N ASN A 39 -11.24 7.03 0.25
CA ASN A 39 -12.25 5.97 0.34
C ASN A 39 -11.94 4.76 -0.56
N GLU A 40 -11.29 4.99 -1.70
CA GLU A 40 -10.87 3.90 -2.60
C GLU A 40 -9.74 3.08 -1.98
N GLU A 41 -8.79 3.73 -1.33
CA GLU A 41 -7.73 3.08 -0.58
C GLU A 41 -8.27 2.30 0.62
N LEU A 42 -9.21 2.86 1.39
CA LEU A 42 -9.89 2.16 2.48
C LEU A 42 -10.57 0.88 2.00
N ARG A 43 -11.29 0.92 0.87
CA ARG A 43 -11.93 -0.27 0.29
C ARG A 43 -10.92 -1.34 -0.11
N ASN A 44 -9.73 -0.94 -0.56
CA ASN A 44 -8.68 -1.91 -0.85
C ASN A 44 -8.19 -2.57 0.45
N LEU A 45 -7.95 -1.81 1.52
CA LEU A 45 -7.44 -2.34 2.82
C LEU A 45 -8.34 -3.39 3.48
N GLU A 46 -9.61 -3.49 3.07
CA GLU A 46 -10.53 -4.53 3.50
C GLU A 46 -10.01 -5.96 3.25
N TRP A 47 -9.03 -6.15 2.37
CA TRP A 47 -8.33 -7.43 2.19
C TRP A 47 -7.77 -7.98 3.50
N ILE A 48 -7.40 -7.11 4.46
CA ILE A 48 -6.89 -7.51 5.78
C ILE A 48 -7.90 -8.41 6.51
N LYS A 49 -9.21 -8.18 6.36
CA LYS A 49 -10.25 -9.00 7.00
C LYS A 49 -10.17 -10.46 6.58
N SER A 50 -9.89 -10.73 5.30
CA SER A 50 -9.71 -12.10 4.80
C SER A 50 -8.53 -12.84 5.44
N ARG A 51 -7.45 -12.11 5.75
CA ARG A 51 -6.27 -12.67 6.44
C ARG A 51 -6.52 -12.87 7.93
N LEU A 52 -7.31 -12.00 8.57
CA LEU A 52 -7.65 -12.12 9.99
C LEU A 52 -8.61 -13.28 10.29
N GLN A 53 -9.47 -13.66 9.34
CA GLN A 53 -10.37 -14.82 9.45
C GLN A 53 -9.64 -16.18 9.31
N SER A 54 -8.34 -16.17 9.04
CA SER A 54 -7.55 -17.37 8.74
C SER A 54 -7.03 -18.10 9.99
N SER A 55 -7.46 -17.73 11.19
CA SER A 55 -7.08 -18.41 12.44
C SER A 55 -8.15 -19.44 12.83
N SER A 56 -7.82 -20.73 12.69
CA SER A 56 -8.55 -21.84 13.31
C SER A 56 -8.16 -22.01 14.78
#